data_AF-A0A7S4AAK8-F1
#
_entry.id   AF-A0A7S4AAK8-F1
#
_cell.length_a   1.000
_cell.length_b   1.000
_cell.length_c   1.000
_cell.angle_alpha   90.00
_cell.angle_beta   90.00
_cell.angle_gamma   90.00
#
_symmetry.space_group_name_H-M   'P 1'
#
loop_
_entity.id
_entity.type
_entity.pdbx_description
1 polymer ?
#
loop_
_entity_poly.entity_id
_entity_poly.type
_entity_poly.pdbx_seq_one_letter_code
_entity_poly.pdbx_strand_id
1 'polypeptide(L)'
;MNSEYSTPTIQGRAVPAPESQQYSNKSPYRAPHLDETFNNEEQINLHNNVQSPQQQPKEFQDAIWALVFVLHLGIMAFVISASIIANNDGGGDDSGGSYNGLIVLVSMMGLLSIGLSSATIILMMKYPTAMVKSGLVFSAVLSGAMAIMFLMSGDLYMILLGAFFFMVTMCYVASVWKRIPYAAANLNTALNAVKSNAGLGLVAYLIMALAFGWTGLWMMGIANSLATSNAGIVFLLFVSYYWTFGVLTNTIHVTTAGTVGTWWFVPHEANRCWSSAIRDSFCRATTYSFGSICLGSLLVAVVQALRMMARRARESDDMQLLLCLVECILACIQDIVEYFNKWAYVYVGLYGFGYIEAGRNVIQLFQSKGWTTIITDDLADRVLLMMSIAVGAIIGLIGMAIAAANPNLLADLGLEEGSSIAVTAFLVSFLVGLTFCSILMSVVGSAVNTIIVCFAESPGEFETNHPELSREMRAAWAQAWPELTI
;
A
#
# COMPACT_ATOMS: atom_id res chain seq x y z
N MET A 1 31.32 -12.56 32.06
CA MET A 1 30.01 -13.22 31.86
C MET A 1 29.78 -13.26 30.36
N ASN A 2 29.81 -14.45 29.78
CA ASN A 2 29.66 -14.66 28.34
C ASN A 2 28.23 -14.27 27.94
N SER A 3 28.07 -13.24 27.12
CA SER A 3 26.80 -12.98 26.44
C SER A 3 26.70 -13.99 25.29
N GLU A 4 25.90 -15.04 25.48
CA GLU A 4 25.46 -15.89 24.37
C GLU A 4 24.74 -15.00 23.35
N TYR A 5 25.28 -14.89 22.15
CA TYR A 5 24.57 -14.34 21.00
C TYR A 5 23.41 -15.28 20.68
N SER A 6 22.22 -14.95 21.18
CA SER A 6 20.99 -15.63 20.81
C SER A 6 20.72 -15.42 19.33
N THR A 7 20.67 -16.52 18.58
CA THR A 7 20.50 -16.51 17.13
C THR A 7 19.08 -16.07 16.76
N PRO A 8 18.91 -15.15 15.79
CA PRO A 8 17.58 -14.75 15.36
C PRO A 8 16.84 -15.97 14.82
N THR A 9 15.58 -16.09 15.18
CA THR A 9 14.71 -17.21 14.79
C THR A 9 13.61 -16.63 13.91
N ILE A 10 13.54 -17.07 12.64
CA ILE A 10 12.49 -16.67 11.70
C ILE A 10 11.82 -17.94 11.18
N GLN A 11 10.48 -17.96 11.22
CA GLN A 11 9.63 -19.12 10.95
C GLN A 11 9.92 -20.40 11.78
N GLY A 12 10.45 -20.25 12.99
CA GLY A 12 10.52 -21.30 14.02
C GLY A 12 11.82 -22.08 14.01
N ARG A 13 12.85 -21.59 13.32
CA ARG A 13 14.18 -22.21 13.27
C ARG A 13 15.29 -21.17 13.47
N ALA A 14 16.28 -21.55 14.27
CA ALA A 14 17.46 -20.73 14.52
C ALA A 14 18.22 -20.51 13.21
N VAL A 15 18.48 -19.25 12.87
CA VAL A 15 19.48 -18.89 11.84
C VAL A 15 20.85 -19.24 12.43
N PRO A 16 21.69 -20.08 11.81
CA PRO A 16 23.00 -20.38 12.36
C PRO A 16 23.85 -19.12 12.47
N ALA A 17 24.51 -18.91 13.62
CA ALA A 17 25.42 -17.78 13.80
C ALA A 17 26.54 -17.85 12.75
N PRO A 18 26.89 -16.74 12.07
CA PRO A 18 28.04 -16.73 11.18
C PRO A 18 29.30 -17.11 11.96
N GLU A 19 30.18 -17.91 11.34
CA GLU A 19 31.52 -18.18 11.89
C GLU A 19 32.21 -16.85 12.21
N SER A 20 32.72 -16.74 13.44
CA SER A 20 33.23 -15.51 14.03
C SER A 20 34.40 -14.91 13.23
N GLN A 21 34.09 -14.09 12.23
CA GLN A 21 34.97 -13.01 11.83
C GLN A 21 34.65 -11.83 12.75
N GLN A 22 35.68 -11.33 13.46
CA GLN A 22 35.58 -10.12 14.28
C GLN A 22 35.20 -8.92 13.39
N TYR A 23 33.91 -8.73 13.15
CA TYR A 23 33.39 -7.47 12.68
C TYR A 23 33.42 -6.50 13.86
N SER A 24 34.16 -5.40 13.68
CA SER A 24 34.16 -4.27 14.61
C SER A 24 32.74 -3.73 14.71
N ASN A 25 32.01 -4.15 15.75
CA ASN A 25 30.67 -3.68 16.08
C ASN A 25 30.74 -2.25 16.68
N LYS A 26 31.25 -1.30 15.90
CA LYS A 26 31.13 0.13 16.17
C LYS A 26 29.99 0.65 15.30
N SER A 27 28.96 1.21 15.93
CA SER A 27 27.94 2.00 15.25
C SER A 27 28.59 2.96 14.24
N PRO A 28 28.23 2.92 12.95
CA PRO A 28 28.81 3.81 11.95
C PRO A 28 28.13 5.19 11.93
N TYR A 29 27.15 5.44 12.79
CA TYR A 29 26.41 6.70 12.85
C TYR A 29 26.83 7.55 14.06
N ARG A 30 27.37 8.74 13.78
CA ARG A 30 27.37 9.87 14.71
C ARG A 30 26.49 10.95 14.09
N ALA A 31 25.31 11.17 14.66
CA ALA A 31 24.36 12.18 14.19
C ALA A 31 25.03 13.56 14.12
N PRO A 32 24.93 14.31 13.01
CA PRO A 32 25.24 15.73 13.01
C PRO A 32 24.06 16.48 13.65
N HIS A 33 24.32 17.10 14.80
CA HIS A 33 23.49 18.11 15.47
C HIS A 33 21.99 17.76 15.62
N LEU A 34 21.68 16.81 16.49
CA LEU A 34 20.45 16.86 17.29
C LEU A 34 20.81 17.60 18.59
N ASP A 35 19.95 18.54 19.01
CA ASP A 35 20.11 19.31 20.24
C ASP A 35 20.61 18.44 21.40
N GLU A 36 21.60 18.95 22.12
CA GLU A 36 22.36 18.29 23.21
C GLU A 36 21.51 17.88 24.45
N THR A 37 20.19 17.73 24.32
CA THR A 37 19.27 17.38 25.40
C THR A 37 18.84 15.90 25.42
N PHE A 38 19.25 15.07 24.46
CA PHE A 38 19.07 13.61 24.55
C PHE A 38 20.36 12.94 25.07
N ASN A 39 20.32 12.46 26.31
CA ASN A 39 21.48 11.90 27.02
C ASN A 39 22.18 10.78 26.22
N ASN A 40 23.48 10.92 26.01
CA ASN A 40 24.34 9.90 25.36
C ASN A 40 24.26 8.52 26.03
N GLU A 41 23.97 8.45 27.34
CA GLU A 41 23.78 7.18 28.06
C GLU A 41 22.50 6.45 27.64
N GLU A 42 21.44 7.17 27.27
CA GLU A 42 20.17 6.57 26.84
C GLU A 42 20.27 5.98 25.44
N GLN A 43 21.02 6.62 24.52
CA GLN A 43 21.35 6.05 23.21
C GLN A 43 22.27 4.83 23.30
N ILE A 44 23.27 4.85 24.17
CA ILE A 44 24.18 3.70 24.38
C ILE A 44 23.42 2.53 25.01
N ASN A 45 22.51 2.79 25.95
CA ASN A 45 21.64 1.77 26.53
C ASN A 45 20.62 1.24 25.53
N LEU A 46 20.07 2.07 24.65
CA LEU A 46 19.20 1.60 23.55
C LEU A 46 19.98 0.68 22.61
N HIS A 47 21.17 1.08 22.18
CA HIS A 47 21.99 0.35 21.20
C HIS A 47 22.46 -1.01 21.75
N ASN A 48 22.75 -1.12 23.04
CA ASN A 48 23.17 -2.36 23.69
C ASN A 48 22.01 -3.31 24.02
N ASN A 49 20.75 -2.86 23.94
CA ASN A 49 19.58 -3.62 24.40
C ASN A 49 18.61 -4.02 23.26
N VAL A 50 18.93 -3.71 22.00
CA VAL A 50 18.20 -4.26 20.85
C VAL A 50 18.68 -5.68 20.59
N GLN A 51 18.17 -6.64 21.36
CA GLN A 51 18.21 -8.04 20.97
C GLN A 51 17.42 -8.19 19.67
N SER A 52 17.96 -8.96 18.71
CA SER A 52 17.23 -9.31 17.49
C SER A 52 15.87 -9.91 17.87
N PRO A 53 14.73 -9.39 17.37
CA PRO A 53 13.42 -9.88 17.73
C PRO A 53 13.32 -11.37 17.44
N GLN A 54 12.89 -12.13 18.45
CA GLN A 54 12.57 -13.54 18.26
C GLN A 54 11.15 -13.64 17.72
N GLN A 55 10.93 -14.58 16.80
CA GLN A 55 9.60 -14.87 16.33
C GLN A 55 8.71 -15.31 17.49
N GLN A 56 7.49 -14.76 17.53
CA GLN A 56 6.49 -15.09 18.52
C GLN A 56 5.97 -16.53 18.36
N PRO A 57 5.55 -17.17 19.46
CA PRO A 57 4.87 -18.46 19.39
C PRO A 57 3.61 -18.38 18.51
N LYS A 58 3.15 -19.52 17.99
CA LYS A 58 1.95 -19.62 17.15
C LYS A 58 0.68 -19.42 17.97
N GLU A 59 0.44 -18.18 18.37
CA GLU A 59 -0.72 -17.75 19.14
C GLU A 59 -1.54 -16.74 18.34
N PHE A 60 -2.86 -16.69 18.58
CA PHE A 60 -3.74 -15.74 17.91
C PHE A 60 -3.56 -14.34 18.51
N GLN A 61 -2.85 -13.48 17.80
CA GLN A 61 -2.64 -12.09 18.16
C GLN A 61 -3.89 -11.27 17.88
N ASP A 62 -4.26 -10.40 18.83
CA ASP A 62 -5.36 -9.44 18.68
C ASP A 62 -6.69 -10.09 18.24
N ALA A 63 -6.95 -11.33 18.67
CA ALA A 63 -8.00 -12.22 18.15
C ALA A 63 -9.42 -11.62 18.20
N ILE A 64 -9.70 -10.73 19.17
CA ILE A 64 -11.00 -10.05 19.28
C ILE A 64 -11.33 -9.28 18.00
N TRP A 65 -10.34 -8.65 17.35
CA TRP A 65 -10.54 -7.85 16.15
C TRP A 65 -10.81 -8.71 14.92
N ALA A 66 -10.24 -9.91 14.85
CA ALA A 66 -10.61 -10.91 13.86
C ALA A 66 -12.08 -11.32 14.01
N LEU A 67 -12.54 -11.58 15.24
CA LEU A 67 -13.94 -11.93 15.50
C LEU A 67 -14.90 -10.79 15.12
N VAL A 68 -14.58 -9.55 15.49
CA VAL A 68 -15.39 -8.38 15.13
C VAL A 68 -15.44 -8.23 13.61
N PHE A 69 -14.32 -8.42 12.90
CA PHE A 69 -14.29 -8.34 11.45
C PHE A 69 -15.17 -9.40 10.77
N VAL A 70 -15.11 -10.65 11.22
CA VAL A 70 -15.97 -11.73 10.70
C VAL A 70 -17.44 -11.47 10.99
N LEU A 71 -17.78 -10.99 12.19
CA LEU A 71 -19.14 -10.59 12.54
C LEU A 71 -19.64 -9.47 11.62
N HIS A 72 -18.80 -8.48 11.34
CA HIS A 72 -19.10 -7.39 10.41
C HIS A 72 -19.45 -7.92 9.01
N LEU A 73 -18.70 -8.88 8.48
CA LEU A 73 -18.98 -9.47 7.16
C LEU A 73 -20.34 -10.19 7.15
N GLY A 74 -20.68 -10.90 8.23
CA GLY A 74 -21.99 -11.54 8.38
C GLY A 74 -23.14 -10.53 8.45
N ILE A 75 -22.98 -9.45 9.20
CA ILE A 75 -23.97 -8.36 9.27
C ILE A 75 -24.15 -7.71 7.90
N MET A 76 -23.06 -7.44 7.18
CA MET A 76 -23.11 -6.84 5.85
C MET A 76 -23.78 -7.73 4.83
N ALA A 77 -23.48 -9.03 4.84
CA ALA A 77 -24.16 -10.00 3.99
C ALA A 77 -25.67 -9.99 4.25
N PHE A 78 -26.08 -9.98 5.53
CA PHE A 78 -27.49 -9.88 5.90
C PHE A 78 -28.15 -8.57 5.43
N VAL A 79 -27.52 -7.41 5.65
CA VAL A 79 -28.04 -6.11 5.23
C VAL A 79 -28.21 -6.03 3.71
N ILE A 80 -27.22 -6.52 2.95
CA ILE A 80 -27.27 -6.54 1.49
C ILE A 80 -28.38 -7.52 1.02
N SER A 81 -28.47 -8.72 1.59
CA SER A 81 -29.53 -9.68 1.24
C SER A 81 -30.92 -9.13 1.55
N ALA A 82 -31.12 -8.49 2.70
CA ALA A 82 -32.39 -7.86 3.05
C ALA A 82 -32.75 -6.72 2.08
N SER A 83 -31.76 -5.93 1.66
CA SER A 83 -31.97 -4.85 0.68
C SER A 83 -32.39 -5.39 -0.70
N ILE A 84 -31.80 -6.50 -1.14
CA ILE A 84 -32.16 -7.15 -2.40
C ILE A 84 -33.59 -7.70 -2.34
N ILE A 85 -33.96 -8.38 -1.25
CA ILE A 85 -35.31 -8.95 -1.08
C ILE A 85 -36.35 -7.84 -1.05
N ALA A 86 -36.11 -6.77 -0.29
CA ALA A 86 -37.02 -5.62 -0.22
C ALA A 86 -37.26 -4.97 -1.59
N ASN A 87 -36.23 -4.90 -2.44
CA ASN A 87 -36.37 -4.38 -3.81
C ASN A 87 -37.21 -5.30 -4.70
N ASN A 88 -37.11 -6.63 -4.53
CA ASN A 88 -37.88 -7.61 -5.32
C ASN A 88 -39.36 -7.69 -4.90
N ASP A 89 -39.67 -7.55 -3.60
CA ASP A 89 -41.04 -7.67 -3.08
C ASP A 89 -41.86 -6.37 -3.24
N GLY A 90 -41.20 -5.22 -3.43
CA GLY A 90 -41.84 -3.90 -3.45
C GLY A 90 -42.67 -3.56 -4.70
N GLY A 91 -42.80 -4.46 -5.68
CA GLY A 91 -43.53 -4.20 -6.93
C GLY A 91 -43.09 -2.90 -7.63
N GLY A 92 -41.83 -2.51 -7.44
CA GLY A 92 -41.29 -1.28 -8.00
C GLY A 92 -41.22 -1.38 -9.52
N ASP A 93 -41.68 -0.34 -10.21
CA ASP A 93 -41.44 -0.13 -11.64
C ASP A 93 -40.01 -0.61 -12.00
N ASP A 94 -39.87 -1.30 -13.13
CA ASP A 94 -38.62 -1.62 -13.85
C ASP A 94 -37.88 -0.33 -14.31
N SER A 95 -37.82 0.68 -13.44
CA SER A 95 -37.19 1.99 -13.59
C SER A 95 -35.77 2.01 -13.01
N GLY A 96 -35.32 0.91 -12.41
CA GLY A 96 -33.91 0.69 -12.10
C GLY A 96 -33.15 0.32 -13.36
N GLY A 97 -32.44 1.28 -13.96
CA GLY A 97 -31.61 1.05 -15.15
C GLY A 97 -30.74 -0.21 -15.02
N SER A 98 -30.73 -1.03 -16.06
CA SER A 98 -29.96 -2.27 -16.12
C SER A 98 -28.45 -1.98 -16.03
N TYR A 99 -27.79 -2.35 -14.93
CA TYR A 99 -26.34 -2.15 -14.79
C TYR A 99 -25.49 -3.12 -15.64
N ASN A 100 -26.12 -3.92 -16.51
CA ASN A 100 -25.46 -4.97 -17.29
C ASN A 100 -24.32 -4.42 -18.15
N GLY A 101 -24.56 -3.28 -18.82
CA GLY A 101 -23.56 -2.61 -19.62
C GLY A 101 -22.31 -2.19 -18.84
N LEU A 102 -22.53 -1.61 -17.65
CA LEU A 102 -21.45 -1.22 -16.74
C LEU A 102 -20.67 -2.44 -16.23
N ILE A 103 -21.37 -3.52 -15.85
CA ILE A 103 -20.75 -4.77 -15.39
C ILE A 103 -19.89 -5.38 -16.49
N VAL A 104 -20.38 -5.41 -17.74
CA VAL A 104 -19.62 -5.90 -18.89
C VAL A 104 -18.37 -5.07 -19.10
N LEU A 105 -18.48 -3.73 -19.11
CA LEU A 105 -17.34 -2.82 -19.28
C LEU A 105 -16.30 -3.06 -18.17
N VAL A 106 -16.72 -3.04 -16.91
CA VAL A 106 -15.82 -3.24 -15.76
C VAL A 106 -15.14 -4.61 -15.81
N SER A 107 -15.86 -5.66 -16.17
CA SER A 107 -15.30 -7.03 -16.27
C SER A 107 -14.25 -7.12 -17.38
N MET A 108 -14.53 -6.57 -18.56
CA MET A 108 -13.58 -6.52 -19.67
C MET A 108 -12.33 -5.71 -19.31
N MET A 109 -12.51 -4.53 -18.69
CA MET A 109 -11.40 -3.66 -18.30
C MET A 109 -10.59 -4.26 -17.15
N GLY A 110 -11.21 -4.99 -16.24
CA GLY A 110 -10.53 -5.74 -15.18
C GLY A 110 -9.58 -6.79 -15.76
N LEU A 111 -10.02 -7.58 -16.73
CA LEU A 111 -9.17 -8.57 -17.41
C LEU A 111 -8.00 -7.93 -18.16
N LEU A 112 -8.25 -6.84 -18.90
CA LEU A 112 -7.19 -6.09 -19.57
C LEU A 112 -6.20 -5.47 -18.58
N SER A 113 -6.70 -4.92 -17.47
CA SER A 113 -5.88 -4.34 -16.41
C SER A 113 -4.97 -5.37 -15.75
N ILE A 114 -5.46 -6.60 -15.51
CA ILE A 114 -4.64 -7.71 -15.00
C ILE A 114 -3.46 -7.98 -15.94
N GLY A 115 -3.74 -8.11 -17.24
CA GLY A 115 -2.70 -8.36 -18.26
C GLY A 115 -1.67 -7.23 -18.34
N LEU A 116 -2.14 -5.97 -18.41
CA LEU A 116 -1.27 -4.81 -18.50
C LEU A 116 -0.43 -4.61 -17.23
N SER A 117 -1.03 -4.77 -16.05
CA SER A 117 -0.33 -4.67 -14.76
C SER A 117 0.74 -5.75 -14.59
N SER A 118 0.44 -6.99 -15.02
CA SER A 118 1.43 -8.07 -15.07
C SER A 118 2.62 -7.70 -15.93
N ALA A 119 2.36 -7.16 -17.13
CA ALA A 119 3.41 -6.71 -18.04
C ALA A 119 4.26 -5.59 -17.42
N THR A 120 3.64 -4.63 -16.73
CA THR A 120 4.36 -3.55 -16.03
C THR A 120 5.29 -4.09 -14.95
N ILE A 121 4.88 -5.09 -14.15
CA ILE A 121 5.75 -5.74 -13.16
C ILE A 121 6.93 -6.45 -13.85
N ILE A 122 6.68 -7.17 -14.94
CA ILE A 122 7.75 -7.85 -15.71
C ILE A 122 8.75 -6.83 -16.27
N LEU A 123 8.27 -5.69 -16.79
CA LEU A 123 9.14 -4.59 -17.24
C LEU A 123 9.94 -3.99 -16.08
N MET A 124 9.33 -3.85 -14.91
CA MET A 124 9.99 -3.36 -13.70
C MET A 124 11.09 -4.30 -13.21
N MET A 125 10.85 -5.61 -13.25
CA MET A 125 11.86 -6.64 -12.96
C MET A 125 13.03 -6.62 -13.95
N LYS A 126 12.79 -6.21 -15.21
CA LYS A 126 13.82 -6.16 -16.24
C LYS A 126 14.63 -4.87 -16.21
N TYR A 127 14.01 -3.74 -15.87
CA TYR A 127 14.61 -2.41 -15.94
C TYR A 127 14.23 -1.51 -14.74
N PRO A 128 14.61 -1.86 -13.50
CA PRO A 128 14.19 -1.14 -12.29
C PRO A 128 14.60 0.34 -12.31
N THR A 129 15.85 0.65 -12.67
CA THR A 129 16.35 2.02 -12.77
C THR A 129 15.60 2.85 -13.82
N ALA A 130 15.26 2.24 -14.96
CA ALA A 130 14.52 2.93 -16.01
C ALA A 130 13.09 3.24 -15.55
N MET A 131 12.45 2.31 -14.83
CA MET A 131 11.11 2.51 -14.28
C MET A 131 11.06 3.61 -13.21
N VAL A 132 12.06 3.69 -12.31
CA VAL A 132 12.13 4.79 -11.34
C VAL A 132 12.23 6.14 -12.05
N LYS A 133 13.10 6.24 -13.07
CA LYS A 133 13.25 7.47 -13.86
C LYS A 133 11.99 7.80 -14.65
N SER A 134 11.37 6.83 -15.31
CA SER A 134 10.17 7.07 -16.11
C SER A 134 8.97 7.45 -15.25
N GLY A 135 8.83 6.90 -14.03
CA GLY A 135 7.79 7.31 -13.08
C GLY A 135 7.93 8.77 -12.66
N LEU A 136 9.15 9.23 -12.36
CA LEU A 136 9.42 10.63 -12.03
C LEU A 136 9.16 11.56 -13.22
N VAL A 137 9.64 11.21 -14.42
CA VAL A 137 9.37 11.99 -15.64
C VAL A 137 7.87 12.03 -15.94
N PHE A 138 7.17 10.90 -15.78
CA PHE A 138 5.72 10.85 -15.97
C PHE A 138 4.98 11.75 -14.98
N SER A 139 5.40 11.80 -13.71
CA SER A 139 4.82 12.75 -12.73
C SER A 139 5.02 14.21 -13.14
N ALA A 140 6.20 14.55 -13.66
CA ALA A 140 6.51 15.88 -14.18
C ALA A 140 5.61 16.23 -15.38
N VAL A 141 5.47 15.31 -16.34
CA VAL A 141 4.61 15.46 -17.51
C VAL A 141 3.14 15.63 -17.10
N LEU A 142 2.65 14.82 -16.17
CA LEU A 142 1.27 14.89 -15.68
C LEU A 142 0.99 16.24 -14.98
N SER A 143 1.92 16.71 -14.14
CA SER A 143 1.80 18.03 -13.50
C SER A 143 1.82 19.17 -14.53
N GLY A 144 2.62 19.05 -15.59
CA GLY A 144 2.68 20.02 -16.69
C GLY A 144 1.38 20.04 -17.51
N ALA A 145 0.83 18.87 -17.83
CA ALA A 145 -0.46 18.76 -18.50
C ALA A 145 -1.59 19.40 -17.68
N MET A 146 -1.60 19.17 -16.36
CA MET A 146 -2.56 19.82 -15.45
C MET A 146 -2.40 21.34 -15.43
N ALA A 147 -1.17 21.86 -15.40
CA ALA A 147 -0.91 23.30 -15.48
C ALA A 147 -1.38 23.92 -16.80
N ILE A 148 -1.21 23.22 -17.94
CA ILE A 148 -1.71 23.66 -19.24
C ILE A 148 -3.24 23.68 -19.26
N MET A 149 -3.91 22.65 -18.71
CA MET A 149 -5.38 22.64 -18.61
C MET A 149 -5.90 23.82 -17.78
N PHE A 150 -5.23 24.16 -16.68
CA PHE A 150 -5.58 25.35 -15.88
C PHE A 150 -5.23 26.67 -16.60
N LEU A 151 -4.23 26.67 -17.48
CA LEU A 151 -3.98 27.81 -18.35
C LEU A 151 -5.10 28.03 -19.36
N MET A 152 -5.65 26.94 -19.91
CA MET A 152 -6.75 27.00 -20.86
C MET A 152 -8.08 27.44 -20.23
N SER A 153 -8.27 27.32 -18.91
CA SER A 153 -9.50 27.79 -18.25
C SER A 153 -9.59 29.32 -18.18
N GLY A 154 -8.47 30.04 -18.31
CA GLY A 154 -8.42 31.50 -18.30
C GLY A 154 -8.58 32.14 -16.91
N ASP A 155 -8.77 31.35 -15.86
CA ASP A 155 -8.89 31.82 -14.48
C ASP A 155 -7.50 32.00 -13.85
N LEU A 156 -7.19 33.24 -13.43
CA LEU A 156 -5.92 33.58 -12.79
C LEU A 156 -5.61 32.71 -11.58
N TYR A 157 -6.61 32.37 -10.76
CA TYR A 157 -6.40 31.55 -9.56
C TYR A 157 -5.97 30.12 -9.94
N MET A 158 -6.63 29.52 -10.93
CA MET A 158 -6.30 28.17 -11.41
C MET A 158 -4.93 28.14 -12.08
N ILE A 159 -4.59 29.19 -12.84
CA ILE A 159 -3.27 29.35 -13.45
C ILE A 159 -2.16 29.38 -12.39
N LEU A 160 -2.32 30.22 -11.36
CA LEU A 160 -1.35 30.34 -10.27
C LEU A 160 -1.23 29.01 -9.50
N LEU A 161 -2.35 28.33 -9.24
CA LEU A 161 -2.37 27.02 -8.58
C LEU A 161 -1.63 25.95 -9.41
N GLY A 162 -1.89 25.89 -10.72
CA GLY A 162 -1.23 24.96 -11.64
C GLY A 162 0.27 25.19 -11.73
N ALA A 163 0.69 26.46 -11.85
CA ALA A 163 2.10 26.85 -11.87
C ALA A 163 2.79 26.47 -10.54
N PHE A 164 2.13 26.68 -9.41
CA PHE A 164 2.64 26.28 -8.10
C PHE A 164 2.86 24.77 -8.01
N PHE A 165 1.88 23.94 -8.35
CA PHE A 165 2.02 22.48 -8.31
C PHE A 165 3.09 21.95 -9.27
N PHE A 166 3.18 22.53 -10.47
CA PHE A 166 4.24 22.20 -11.41
C PHE A 166 5.63 22.52 -10.83
N MET A 167 5.80 23.72 -10.27
CA MET A 167 7.06 24.14 -9.62
C MET A 167 7.43 23.20 -8.47
N VAL A 168 6.49 22.88 -7.58
CA VAL A 168 6.71 21.94 -6.47
C VAL A 168 7.14 20.58 -6.99
N THR A 169 6.49 20.07 -8.05
CA THR A 169 6.86 18.79 -8.67
C THR A 169 8.27 18.83 -9.26
N MET A 170 8.66 19.92 -9.92
CA MET A 170 10.02 20.07 -10.47
C MET A 170 11.08 20.16 -9.35
N CYS A 171 10.82 20.94 -8.30
CA CYS A 171 11.68 20.99 -7.12
C CYS A 171 11.84 19.62 -6.46
N TYR A 172 10.74 18.86 -6.35
CA TYR A 172 10.77 17.49 -5.84
C TYR A 172 11.63 16.58 -6.72
N VAL A 173 11.40 16.54 -8.04
CA VAL A 173 12.17 15.72 -8.98
C VAL A 173 13.67 16.05 -8.92
N ALA A 174 14.03 17.33 -8.84
CA ALA A 174 15.42 17.77 -8.69
C ALA A 174 16.02 17.30 -7.35
N SER A 175 15.25 17.35 -6.26
CA SER A 175 15.71 16.98 -4.92
C SER A 175 15.95 15.48 -4.77
N VAL A 176 15.08 14.65 -5.35
CA VAL A 176 15.19 13.18 -5.26
C VAL A 176 16.12 12.58 -6.31
N TRP A 177 16.58 13.35 -7.29
CA TRP A 177 17.42 12.85 -8.39
C TRP A 177 18.69 12.14 -7.92
N LYS A 178 19.33 12.68 -6.87
CA LYS A 178 20.53 12.08 -6.26
C LYS A 178 20.26 10.75 -5.56
N ARG A 179 19.00 10.50 -5.19
CA ARG A 179 18.56 9.32 -4.43
C ARG A 179 18.05 8.18 -5.32
N ILE A 180 17.90 8.44 -6.63
CA ILE A 180 17.48 7.45 -7.64
C ILE A 180 18.33 6.16 -7.58
N PRO A 181 19.68 6.20 -7.46
CA PRO A 181 20.49 4.98 -7.42
C PRO A 181 20.09 4.06 -6.27
N TYR A 182 19.91 4.61 -5.06
CA TYR A 182 19.51 3.83 -3.90
C TYR A 182 18.09 3.28 -4.03
N ALA A 183 17.13 4.11 -4.44
CA ALA A 183 15.77 3.64 -4.66
C ALA A 183 15.70 2.54 -5.73
N ALA A 184 16.51 2.64 -6.79
CA ALA A 184 16.60 1.62 -7.82
C ALA A 184 17.24 0.31 -7.30
N ALA A 185 18.31 0.39 -6.50
CA ALA A 185 18.96 -0.78 -5.92
C ALA A 185 18.06 -1.50 -4.88
N ASN A 186 17.34 -0.72 -4.06
CA ASN A 186 16.35 -1.24 -3.12
C ASN A 186 15.19 -1.92 -3.86
N LEU A 187 14.65 -1.25 -4.89
CA LEU A 187 13.63 -1.82 -5.77
C LEU A 187 14.12 -3.09 -6.48
N ASN A 188 15.36 -3.10 -6.99
CA ASN A 188 15.97 -4.28 -7.61
C ASN A 188 16.05 -5.45 -6.64
N THR A 189 16.47 -5.20 -5.39
CA THR A 189 16.53 -6.22 -4.34
C THR A 189 15.14 -6.77 -4.03
N ALA A 190 14.15 -5.90 -3.83
CA ALA A 190 12.76 -6.30 -3.59
C ALA A 190 12.19 -7.14 -4.75
N LEU A 191 12.46 -6.75 -5.99
CA LEU A 191 12.02 -7.48 -7.19
C LEU A 191 12.69 -8.84 -7.33
N ASN A 192 13.95 -8.99 -6.91
CA ASN A 192 14.62 -10.29 -6.85
C ASN A 192 13.94 -11.20 -5.82
N ALA A 193 13.60 -10.69 -4.64
CA ALA A 193 12.85 -11.45 -3.64
C ALA A 193 11.47 -11.90 -4.15
N VAL A 194 10.74 -10.99 -4.82
CA VAL A 194 9.44 -11.30 -5.44
C VAL A 194 9.58 -12.30 -6.59
N LYS A 195 10.62 -12.17 -7.43
CA LYS A 195 10.88 -13.08 -8.55
C LYS A 195 11.21 -14.50 -8.08
N SER A 196 12.00 -14.63 -7.01
CA SER A 196 12.27 -15.91 -6.36
C SER A 196 11.00 -16.56 -5.77
N ASN A 197 9.98 -15.75 -5.45
CA ASN A 197 8.72 -16.14 -4.82
C ASN A 197 7.50 -15.72 -5.66
N ALA A 198 7.51 -16.09 -6.94
CA ALA A 198 6.49 -15.65 -7.91
C ALA A 198 5.02 -15.95 -7.51
N GLY A 199 4.78 -16.91 -6.60
CA GLY A 199 3.45 -17.19 -6.06
C GLY A 199 2.85 -16.05 -5.22
N LEU A 200 3.65 -15.08 -4.79
CA LEU A 200 3.14 -13.82 -4.23
C LEU A 200 2.21 -13.10 -5.21
N GLY A 201 2.47 -13.20 -6.52
CA GLY A 201 1.57 -12.68 -7.55
C GLY A 201 0.21 -13.37 -7.53
N LEU A 202 0.18 -14.68 -7.31
CA LEU A 202 -1.08 -15.44 -7.21
C LEU A 202 -1.87 -15.10 -5.95
N VAL A 203 -1.19 -14.89 -4.81
CA VAL A 203 -1.84 -14.36 -3.60
C VAL A 203 -2.47 -12.99 -3.90
N ALA A 204 -1.76 -12.11 -4.60
CA ALA A 204 -2.28 -10.81 -4.98
C ALA A 204 -3.48 -10.90 -5.95
N TYR A 205 -3.46 -11.81 -6.93
CA TYR A 205 -4.63 -12.03 -7.81
C TYR A 205 -5.84 -12.56 -7.05
N LEU A 206 -5.65 -13.46 -6.09
CA LEU A 206 -6.73 -13.98 -5.26
C LEU A 206 -7.34 -12.85 -4.41
N ILE A 207 -6.50 -12.04 -3.77
CA ILE A 207 -6.95 -10.90 -2.97
C ILE A 207 -7.63 -9.83 -3.85
N MET A 208 -7.12 -9.59 -5.06
CA MET A 208 -7.76 -8.71 -6.04
C MET A 208 -9.17 -9.19 -6.42
N ALA A 209 -9.33 -10.49 -6.68
CA ALA A 209 -10.64 -11.07 -6.98
C ALA A 209 -11.61 -10.91 -5.80
N LEU A 210 -11.14 -11.11 -4.56
CA LEU A 210 -11.93 -10.85 -3.36
C LEU A 210 -12.30 -9.37 -3.20
N ALA A 211 -11.36 -8.45 -3.44
CA ALA A 211 -11.60 -7.01 -3.37
C ALA A 211 -12.61 -6.55 -4.43
N PHE A 212 -12.53 -7.13 -5.63
CA PHE A 212 -13.47 -6.87 -6.72
C PHE A 212 -14.88 -7.38 -6.37
N GLY A 213 -14.99 -8.63 -5.91
CA GLY A 213 -16.27 -9.20 -5.48
C GLY A 213 -16.88 -8.40 -4.33
N TRP A 214 -16.06 -8.02 -3.34
CA TRP A 214 -16.48 -7.16 -2.25
C TRP A 214 -16.98 -5.78 -2.71
N THR A 215 -16.27 -5.15 -3.65
CA THR A 215 -16.69 -3.87 -4.22
C THR A 215 -18.04 -3.99 -4.93
N GLY A 216 -18.26 -5.06 -5.69
CA GLY A 216 -19.57 -5.33 -6.32
C GLY A 216 -20.69 -5.49 -5.30
N LEU A 217 -20.48 -6.29 -4.24
CA LEU A 217 -21.46 -6.46 -3.16
C LEU A 217 -21.74 -5.15 -2.42
N TRP A 218 -20.68 -4.39 -2.12
CA TRP A 218 -20.80 -3.10 -1.45
C TRP A 218 -21.58 -2.07 -2.29
N MET A 219 -21.36 -2.04 -3.60
CA MET A 219 -22.08 -1.16 -4.54
C MET A 219 -23.60 -1.41 -4.51
N MET A 220 -24.03 -2.66 -4.36
CA MET A 220 -25.45 -2.99 -4.21
C MET A 220 -26.05 -2.44 -2.91
N GLY A 221 -25.29 -2.49 -1.81
CA GLY A 221 -25.73 -1.98 -0.51
C GLY A 221 -25.79 -0.46 -0.44
N ILE A 222 -24.80 0.24 -0.99
CA ILE A 222 -24.72 1.71 -0.96
C ILE A 222 -25.75 2.37 -1.87
N ALA A 223 -26.03 1.79 -3.05
CA ALA A 223 -26.96 2.36 -4.02
C ALA A 223 -28.35 2.58 -3.41
N ASN A 224 -28.87 1.59 -2.66
CA ASN A 224 -30.15 1.71 -1.99
C ASN A 224 -30.08 2.64 -0.76
N SER A 225 -28.97 2.58 -0.01
CA SER A 225 -28.81 3.33 1.24
C SER A 225 -28.66 4.84 1.02
N LEU A 226 -28.05 5.26 -0.09
CA LEU A 226 -27.95 6.69 -0.44
C LEU A 226 -29.31 7.35 -0.64
N ALA A 227 -30.33 6.59 -1.08
CA ALA A 227 -31.69 7.10 -1.24
C ALA A 227 -32.41 7.30 0.12
N THR A 228 -32.07 6.50 1.13
CA THR A 228 -32.75 6.51 2.45
C THR A 228 -32.36 7.69 3.36
N SER A 229 -31.37 8.51 2.98
CA SER A 229 -30.85 9.64 3.77
C SER A 229 -30.38 9.31 5.20
N ASN A 230 -30.23 8.03 5.59
CA ASN A 230 -29.74 7.65 6.91
C ASN A 230 -28.21 7.72 6.98
N ALA A 231 -27.70 8.83 7.53
CA ALA A 231 -26.28 9.09 7.66
C ALA A 231 -25.52 7.99 8.44
N GLY A 232 -26.16 7.33 9.41
CA GLY A 232 -25.54 6.27 10.19
C GLY A 232 -25.28 5.01 9.36
N ILE A 233 -26.23 4.61 8.53
CA ILE A 233 -26.08 3.45 7.63
C ILE A 233 -24.99 3.75 6.58
N VAL A 234 -25.03 4.94 5.98
CA VAL A 234 -24.02 5.37 4.99
C VAL A 234 -22.62 5.36 5.61
N PHE A 235 -22.46 5.88 6.83
CA PHE A 235 -21.19 5.82 7.56
C PHE A 235 -20.71 4.39 7.76
N LEU A 236 -21.57 3.49 8.26
CA LEU A 236 -21.21 2.08 8.49
C LEU A 236 -20.84 1.36 7.19
N LEU A 237 -21.50 1.67 6.08
CA LEU A 237 -21.15 1.14 4.76
C LEU A 237 -19.75 1.62 4.33
N PHE A 238 -19.42 2.90 4.50
CA PHE A 238 -18.07 3.38 4.20
C PHE A 238 -17.01 2.75 5.09
N VAL A 239 -17.27 2.61 6.40
CA VAL A 239 -16.38 1.88 7.32
C VAL A 239 -16.18 0.46 6.81
N SER A 240 -17.25 -0.25 6.45
CA SER A 240 -17.19 -1.61 5.95
C SER A 240 -16.39 -1.75 4.64
N TYR A 241 -16.54 -0.79 3.71
CA TYR A 241 -15.76 -0.74 2.47
C TYR A 241 -14.26 -0.59 2.75
N TYR A 242 -13.89 0.50 3.44
CA TYR A 242 -12.50 0.82 3.70
C TYR A 242 -11.84 -0.23 4.59
N TRP A 243 -12.58 -0.79 5.55
CA TRP A 243 -12.05 -1.80 6.46
C TRP A 243 -11.76 -3.11 5.74
N THR A 244 -12.71 -3.62 4.95
CA THR A 244 -12.50 -4.85 4.20
C THR A 244 -11.40 -4.69 3.15
N PHE A 245 -11.39 -3.57 2.42
CA PHE A 245 -10.34 -3.27 1.47
C PHE A 245 -8.97 -3.19 2.16
N GLY A 246 -8.88 -2.50 3.31
CA GLY A 246 -7.68 -2.43 4.12
C GLY A 246 -7.19 -3.80 4.63
N VAL A 247 -8.10 -4.66 5.11
CA VAL A 247 -7.74 -6.01 5.55
C VAL A 247 -7.18 -6.83 4.40
N LEU A 248 -7.80 -6.75 3.22
CA LEU A 248 -7.35 -7.44 2.01
C LEU A 248 -5.94 -7.00 1.59
N THR A 249 -5.70 -5.69 1.45
CA THR A 249 -4.38 -5.17 1.03
C THR A 249 -3.30 -5.41 2.08
N ASN A 250 -3.61 -5.23 3.37
CA ASN A 250 -2.65 -5.46 4.44
C ASN A 250 -2.36 -6.96 4.65
N THR A 251 -3.27 -7.86 4.28
CA THR A 251 -2.97 -9.31 4.21
C THR A 251 -1.90 -9.62 3.18
N ILE A 252 -1.93 -8.97 2.01
CA ILE A 252 -0.82 -9.06 1.03
C ILE A 252 0.46 -8.53 1.66
N HIS A 253 0.41 -7.36 2.29
CA HIS A 253 1.59 -6.73 2.88
C HIS A 253 2.29 -7.62 3.92
N VAL A 254 1.53 -8.15 4.89
CA VAL A 254 2.04 -9.06 5.94
C VAL A 254 2.56 -10.37 5.32
N THR A 255 1.87 -10.92 4.32
CA THR A 255 2.29 -12.14 3.61
C THR A 255 3.61 -11.91 2.86
N THR A 256 3.72 -10.79 2.15
CA THR A 256 4.93 -10.41 1.42
C THR A 256 6.07 -10.15 2.39
N ALA A 257 5.86 -9.43 3.48
CA ALA A 257 6.88 -9.18 4.49
C ALA A 257 7.41 -10.47 5.10
N GLY A 258 6.53 -11.40 5.47
CA GLY A 258 6.95 -12.72 5.95
C GLY A 258 7.75 -13.53 4.92
N THR A 259 7.35 -13.47 3.65
CA THR A 259 8.01 -14.21 2.55
C THR A 259 9.38 -13.62 2.22
N VAL A 260 9.46 -12.29 2.11
CA VAL A 260 10.70 -11.56 1.84
C VAL A 260 11.65 -11.68 3.02
N GLY A 261 11.14 -11.70 4.25
CA GLY A 261 11.90 -12.07 5.44
C GLY A 261 12.55 -13.44 5.30
N THR A 262 11.79 -14.49 4.97
CA THR A 262 12.39 -15.82 4.76
C THR A 262 13.40 -15.81 3.61
N TRP A 263 13.15 -15.09 2.52
CA TRP A 263 14.12 -14.93 1.42
C TRP A 263 15.41 -14.22 1.85
N TRP A 264 15.32 -13.28 2.78
CA TRP A 264 16.46 -12.53 3.31
C TRP A 264 17.34 -13.39 4.22
N PHE A 265 16.73 -14.07 5.18
CA PHE A 265 17.45 -14.78 6.25
C PHE A 265 17.69 -16.26 5.94
N VAL A 266 16.82 -16.91 5.17
CA VAL A 266 16.88 -18.35 4.88
C VAL A 266 16.53 -18.62 3.40
N PRO A 267 17.37 -18.17 2.43
CA PRO A 267 17.01 -18.13 1.00
C PRO A 267 16.60 -19.48 0.40
N HIS A 268 17.13 -20.58 0.92
CA HIS A 268 16.84 -21.93 0.42
C HIS A 268 15.37 -22.36 0.64
N GLU A 269 14.66 -21.74 1.59
CA GLU A 269 13.23 -21.97 1.84
C GLU A 269 12.33 -21.03 1.03
N ALA A 270 12.89 -20.08 0.27
CA ALA A 270 12.16 -19.04 -0.45
C ALA A 270 12.66 -18.85 -1.89
N ASN A 271 12.82 -19.96 -2.62
CA ASN A 271 13.44 -19.99 -3.95
C ASN A 271 12.57 -20.62 -5.05
N ARG A 272 11.27 -20.80 -4.81
CA ARG A 272 10.32 -21.41 -5.74
C ARG A 272 9.01 -20.62 -5.77
N CYS A 273 8.27 -20.78 -6.87
CA CYS A 273 6.95 -20.16 -7.06
C CYS A 273 5.99 -20.46 -5.89
N TRP A 274 5.99 -21.69 -5.37
CA TRP A 274 5.21 -22.09 -4.20
C TRP A 274 6.13 -22.63 -3.11
N SER A 275 6.92 -21.74 -2.52
CA SER A 275 7.80 -22.04 -1.41
C SER A 275 7.04 -22.21 -0.10
N SER A 276 7.64 -22.91 0.89
CA SER A 276 7.08 -22.96 2.25
C SER A 276 6.96 -21.57 2.84
N ALA A 277 7.88 -20.66 2.51
CA ALA A 277 7.85 -19.26 2.92
C ALA A 277 6.52 -18.56 2.59
N ILE A 278 6.01 -18.71 1.36
CA ILE A 278 4.74 -18.10 0.93
C ILE A 278 3.57 -18.70 1.70
N ARG A 279 3.49 -20.04 1.74
CA ARG A 279 2.38 -20.74 2.40
C ARG A 279 2.33 -20.41 3.89
N ASP A 280 3.47 -20.45 4.57
CA ASP A 280 3.55 -20.27 6.01
C ASP A 280 3.32 -18.80 6.38
N SER A 281 3.76 -17.85 5.55
CA SER A 281 3.46 -16.41 5.72
C SER A 281 2.00 -16.09 5.45
N PHE A 282 1.39 -16.64 4.39
CA PHE A 282 -0.03 -16.43 4.09
C PHE A 282 -0.93 -17.07 5.15
N CYS A 283 -0.60 -18.28 5.59
CA CYS A 283 -1.30 -18.95 6.68
C CYS A 283 -1.19 -18.13 7.96
N ARG A 284 0.00 -17.62 8.31
CA ARG A 284 0.18 -16.75 9.48
C ARG A 284 -0.66 -15.47 9.38
N ALA A 285 -0.63 -14.79 8.23
CA ALA A 285 -1.40 -13.57 8.00
C ALA A 285 -2.91 -13.79 8.12
N THR A 286 -3.42 -14.95 7.68
CA THR A 286 -4.87 -15.27 7.67
C THR A 286 -5.35 -15.99 8.93
N THR A 287 -4.45 -16.31 9.89
CA THR A 287 -4.80 -16.99 11.14
C THR A 287 -4.24 -16.24 12.36
N TYR A 288 -2.99 -16.49 12.71
CA TYR A 288 -2.35 -16.01 13.94
C TYR A 288 -2.20 -14.50 14.01
N SER A 289 -1.96 -13.84 12.88
CA SER A 289 -1.76 -12.38 12.80
C SER A 289 -2.97 -11.64 12.23
N PHE A 290 -4.07 -12.36 11.95
CA PHE A 290 -5.23 -11.77 11.29
C PHE A 290 -5.91 -10.69 12.14
N GLY A 291 -5.96 -10.88 13.47
CA GLY A 291 -6.48 -9.88 14.40
C GLY A 291 -5.70 -8.56 14.33
N SER A 292 -4.37 -8.63 14.28
CA SER A 292 -3.48 -7.46 14.16
C SER A 292 -3.74 -6.69 12.87
N ILE A 293 -3.97 -7.41 11.76
CA ILE A 293 -4.32 -6.84 10.45
C ILE A 293 -5.70 -6.17 10.50
N CYS A 294 -6.68 -6.82 11.13
CA CYS A 294 -8.01 -6.25 11.31
C CYS A 294 -7.99 -4.96 12.15
N LEU A 295 -7.24 -4.94 13.25
CA LEU A 295 -7.12 -3.79 14.14
C LEU A 295 -6.53 -2.57 13.41
N GLY A 296 -5.34 -2.69 12.83
CA GLY A 296 -4.71 -1.56 12.16
C GLY A 296 -5.51 -1.05 10.95
N SER A 297 -6.18 -1.95 10.23
CA SER A 297 -7.02 -1.59 9.07
C SER A 297 -8.30 -0.86 9.51
N LEU A 298 -8.88 -1.21 10.66
CA LEU A 298 -10.07 -0.56 11.22
C LEU A 298 -9.80 0.91 11.54
N LEU A 299 -8.64 1.21 12.13
CA LEU A 299 -8.27 2.57 12.52
C LEU A 299 -8.26 3.51 11.30
N VAL A 300 -7.65 3.08 10.20
CA VAL A 300 -7.65 3.84 8.94
C VAL A 300 -9.05 3.94 8.36
N ALA A 301 -9.82 2.85 8.36
CA ALA A 301 -11.15 2.80 7.77
C ALA A 301 -12.15 3.74 8.46
N VAL A 302 -12.11 3.83 9.80
CA VAL A 302 -12.98 4.76 10.55
C VAL A 302 -12.64 6.20 10.20
N VAL A 303 -11.36 6.56 10.12
CA VAL A 303 -10.93 7.91 9.76
C VAL A 303 -11.34 8.24 8.32
N GLN A 304 -11.14 7.32 7.37
CA GLN A 304 -11.57 7.50 5.99
C GLN A 304 -13.08 7.67 5.85
N ALA A 305 -13.88 6.89 6.59
CA ALA A 305 -15.33 7.03 6.62
C ALA A 305 -15.76 8.37 7.23
N LEU A 306 -15.13 8.82 8.32
CA LEU A 306 -15.39 10.13 8.92
C LEU A 306 -15.08 11.27 7.95
N ARG A 307 -13.98 11.18 7.19
CA ARG A 307 -13.66 12.17 6.14
C ARG A 307 -14.73 12.20 5.06
N MET A 308 -15.21 11.04 4.63
CA MET A 308 -16.29 10.96 3.64
C MET A 308 -17.58 11.62 4.17
N MET A 309 -17.94 11.35 5.43
CA MET A 309 -19.09 11.98 6.06
C MET A 309 -18.92 13.50 6.21
N ALA A 310 -17.73 13.97 6.58
CA ALA A 310 -17.43 15.40 6.67
C ALA A 310 -17.58 16.10 5.32
N ARG A 311 -17.06 15.50 4.22
CA ARG A 311 -17.24 16.03 2.86
C ARG A 311 -18.71 16.11 2.47
N ARG A 312 -19.46 15.05 2.75
CA ARG A 312 -20.89 14.98 2.43
C ARG A 312 -21.71 16.00 3.24
N ALA A 313 -21.35 16.24 4.49
CA ALA A 313 -21.98 17.26 5.33
C ALA A 313 -21.65 18.70 4.88
N ARG A 314 -20.53 18.93 4.17
CA ARG A 314 -20.17 20.26 3.63
C ARG A 314 -21.11 20.72 2.52
N GLU A 315 -21.79 19.79 1.87
CA GLU A 315 -22.77 20.11 0.82
C GLU A 315 -24.05 20.73 1.40
N SER A 316 -24.30 20.59 2.70
CA SER A 316 -25.35 21.32 3.43
C SER A 316 -24.75 22.57 4.10
N ASP A 317 -25.19 23.76 3.66
CA ASP A 317 -24.52 25.07 3.78
C ASP A 317 -24.06 25.56 5.17
N ASP A 318 -24.56 25.00 6.26
CA ASP A 318 -24.17 25.44 7.61
C ASP A 318 -22.89 24.72 8.06
N MET A 319 -21.81 25.49 8.30
CA MET A 319 -20.52 25.05 8.90
C MET A 319 -19.42 24.57 7.93
N GLN A 320 -19.43 25.01 6.66
CA GLN A 320 -18.41 24.65 5.64
C GLN A 320 -16.95 24.82 6.11
N LEU A 321 -16.62 25.91 6.82
CA LEU A 321 -15.26 26.16 7.33
C LEU A 321 -14.85 25.17 8.42
N LEU A 322 -15.74 24.91 9.39
CA LEU A 322 -15.46 23.96 10.47
C LEU A 322 -15.24 22.55 9.92
N LEU A 323 -16.10 22.13 8.99
CA LEU A 323 -15.99 20.82 8.36
C LEU A 323 -14.72 20.68 7.50
N CYS A 324 -14.24 21.77 6.90
CA CYS A 324 -12.94 21.80 6.23
C CYS A 324 -11.77 21.60 7.21
N LEU A 325 -11.82 22.24 8.39
CA LEU A 325 -10.82 22.02 9.45
C LEU A 325 -10.86 20.59 9.99
N VAL A 326 -12.05 20.03 10.21
CA VAL A 326 -12.22 18.62 10.61
C VAL A 326 -11.66 17.68 9.56
N GLU A 327 -11.95 17.91 8.28
CA GLU A 327 -11.40 17.12 7.17
C GLU A 327 -9.87 17.17 7.14
N CYS A 328 -9.27 18.34 7.40
CA CYS A 328 -7.82 18.51 7.48
C CYS A 328 -7.21 17.75 8.66
N ILE A 329 -7.79 17.86 9.85
CA ILE A 329 -7.32 17.12 11.05
C ILE A 329 -7.43 15.61 10.82
N LEU A 330 -8.56 15.15 10.28
CA LEU A 330 -8.75 13.73 9.94
C LEU A 330 -7.77 13.28 8.86
N ALA A 331 -7.38 14.15 7.94
CA ALA A 331 -6.33 13.85 6.96
C ALA A 331 -4.99 13.61 7.65
N CYS A 332 -4.58 14.49 8.56
CA CYS A 332 -3.35 14.31 9.33
C CYS A 332 -3.38 13.02 10.16
N ILE A 333 -4.52 12.70 10.80
CA ILE A 333 -4.66 11.46 11.58
C ILE A 333 -4.54 10.23 10.66
N GLN A 334 -5.20 10.27 9.49
CA GLN A 334 -5.10 9.19 8.51
C GLN A 334 -3.64 8.96 8.10
N ASP A 335 -2.91 10.03 7.74
CA ASP A 335 -1.52 9.94 7.32
C ASP A 335 -0.62 9.33 8.42
N ILE A 336 -0.84 9.71 9.68
CA ILE A 336 -0.09 9.15 10.83
C ILE A 336 -0.38 7.66 11.01
N VAL A 337 -1.66 7.26 10.97
CA VAL A 337 -2.04 5.85 11.17
C VAL A 337 -1.58 4.99 9.98
N GLU A 338 -1.70 5.47 8.75
CA GLU A 338 -1.20 4.78 7.56
C GLU A 338 0.32 4.60 7.60
N TYR A 339 1.06 5.64 8.02
CA TYR A 339 2.51 5.54 8.23
C TYR A 339 2.86 4.52 9.31
N PHE A 340 2.15 4.52 10.44
CA PHE A 340 2.35 3.52 11.48
C PHE A 340 2.07 2.10 10.97
N ASN A 341 0.94 1.90 10.28
CA ASN A 341 0.55 0.63 9.67
C ASN A 341 1.61 0.09 8.72
N LYS A 342 2.14 0.95 7.83
CA LYS A 342 3.16 0.60 6.84
C LYS A 342 4.35 -0.14 7.46
N TRP A 343 4.81 0.30 8.63
CA TRP A 343 5.98 -0.27 9.29
C TRP A 343 5.60 -1.36 10.29
N ALA A 344 4.52 -1.17 11.06
CA ALA A 344 4.05 -2.16 12.01
C ALA A 344 3.76 -3.50 11.33
N TYR A 345 3.10 -3.48 10.17
CA TYR A 345 2.77 -4.71 9.46
C TYR A 345 3.97 -5.45 8.87
N VAL A 346 5.11 -4.79 8.62
CA VAL A 346 6.36 -5.49 8.31
C VAL A 346 6.77 -6.37 9.48
N TYR A 347 6.75 -5.85 10.71
CA TYR A 347 7.08 -6.62 11.92
C TYR A 347 6.06 -7.71 12.25
N VAL A 348 4.76 -7.44 12.01
CA VAL A 348 3.72 -8.50 12.08
C VAL A 348 4.05 -9.62 11.08
N GLY A 349 4.47 -9.26 9.86
CA GLY A 349 4.88 -10.21 8.83
C GLY A 349 6.13 -11.00 9.19
N LEU A 350 7.20 -10.34 9.64
CA LEU A 350 8.49 -10.97 9.95
C LEU A 350 8.41 -11.88 11.18
N TYR A 351 7.81 -11.38 12.27
CA TYR A 351 7.94 -11.98 13.60
C TYR A 351 6.63 -12.45 14.22
N GLY A 352 5.48 -12.02 13.69
CA GLY A 352 4.17 -12.41 14.22
C GLY A 352 3.76 -11.70 15.52
N PHE A 353 4.29 -10.50 15.79
CA PHE A 353 3.88 -9.67 16.93
C PHE A 353 2.42 -9.19 16.83
N GLY A 354 1.83 -8.84 17.97
CA GLY A 354 0.60 -8.04 18.03
C GLY A 354 0.81 -6.64 17.41
N TYR A 355 -0.25 -6.00 16.94
CA TYR A 355 -0.16 -4.77 16.14
C TYR A 355 0.61 -3.62 16.84
N ILE A 356 0.26 -3.32 18.08
CA ILE A 356 0.87 -2.23 18.85
C ILE A 356 2.33 -2.54 19.19
N GLU A 357 2.62 -3.78 19.57
CA GLU A 357 3.97 -4.23 19.88
C GLU A 357 4.87 -4.19 18.64
N ALA A 358 4.37 -4.67 17.50
CA ALA A 358 5.07 -4.63 16.22
C ALA A 358 5.46 -3.19 15.85
N GLY A 359 4.51 -2.26 15.96
CA GLY A 359 4.75 -0.85 15.68
C GLY A 359 5.73 -0.18 16.65
N ARG A 360 5.66 -0.51 17.94
CA ARG A 360 6.65 -0.03 18.92
C ARG A 360 8.06 -0.51 18.57
N ASN A 361 8.20 -1.81 18.26
CA ASN A 361 9.50 -2.43 18.01
C ASN A 361 10.16 -1.87 16.73
N VAL A 362 9.39 -1.69 15.64
CA VAL A 362 9.94 -1.13 14.39
C VAL A 362 10.30 0.35 14.52
N ILE A 363 9.52 1.14 15.25
CA ILE A 363 9.84 2.55 15.52
C ILE A 363 11.11 2.64 16.38
N GLN A 364 11.24 1.79 17.40
CA GLN A 364 12.45 1.73 18.22
C GLN A 364 13.69 1.32 17.41
N LEU A 365 13.57 0.35 16.51
CA LEU A 365 14.64 -0.02 15.57
C LEU A 365 15.09 1.22 14.79
N PHE A 366 14.16 1.92 14.16
CA PHE A 366 14.46 3.08 13.33
C PHE A 366 15.07 4.26 14.10
N GLN A 367 14.56 4.53 15.30
CA GLN A 367 15.13 5.54 16.20
C GLN A 367 16.56 5.18 16.62
N SER A 368 16.81 3.91 16.96
CA SER A 368 18.13 3.44 17.41
C SER A 368 19.21 3.52 16.31
N LYS A 369 18.81 3.46 15.05
CA LYS A 369 19.71 3.49 13.88
C LYS A 369 19.80 4.86 13.21
N GLY A 370 18.95 5.83 13.57
CA GLY A 370 18.91 7.14 12.90
C GLY A 370 18.36 7.09 11.47
N TRP A 371 17.53 6.09 11.15
CA TRP A 371 17.03 5.83 9.79
C TRP A 371 15.85 6.71 9.37
N THR A 372 15.49 7.73 10.16
CA THR A 372 14.36 8.63 9.88
C THR A 372 14.41 9.22 8.48
N THR A 373 15.59 9.59 7.98
CA THR A 373 15.81 10.14 6.64
C THR A 373 15.45 9.18 5.49
N ILE A 374 15.63 7.86 5.67
CA ILE A 374 15.31 6.85 4.64
C ILE A 374 13.84 6.50 4.68
N ILE A 375 13.28 6.41 5.87
CA ILE A 375 11.87 6.06 6.08
C ILE A 375 10.95 7.17 5.55
N THR A 376 11.41 8.43 5.61
CA THR A 376 10.73 9.57 4.99
C THR A 376 10.86 9.62 3.47
N ASP A 377 11.73 8.79 2.86
CA ASP A 377 11.96 8.79 1.41
C ASP A 377 11.01 7.82 0.71
N ASP A 378 9.83 8.33 0.37
CA ASP A 378 8.74 7.56 -0.27
C ASP A 378 8.88 7.45 -1.80
N LEU A 379 10.10 7.55 -2.33
CA LEU A 379 10.34 7.58 -3.78
C LEU A 379 9.82 6.32 -4.47
N ALA A 380 10.00 5.14 -3.87
CA ALA A 380 9.54 3.88 -4.44
C ALA A 380 8.01 3.85 -4.56
N ASP A 381 7.28 4.12 -3.48
CA ASP A 381 5.81 4.09 -3.47
C ASP A 381 5.22 5.14 -4.43
N ARG A 382 5.83 6.32 -4.53
CA ARG A 382 5.45 7.33 -5.53
C ARG A 382 5.65 6.83 -6.96
N VAL A 383 6.77 6.15 -7.27
CA VAL A 383 6.99 5.55 -8.59
C VAL A 383 5.94 4.48 -8.87
N LEU A 384 5.65 3.61 -7.91
CA LEU A 384 4.64 2.56 -8.05
C LEU A 384 3.25 3.17 -8.32
N LEU A 385 2.88 4.23 -7.61
CA LEU A 385 1.64 4.98 -7.84
C LEU A 385 1.58 5.59 -9.24
N MET A 386 2.66 6.23 -9.71
CA MET A 386 2.73 6.80 -11.06
C MET A 386 2.55 5.74 -12.14
N MET A 387 3.09 4.53 -11.93
CA MET A 387 2.86 3.40 -12.84
C MET A 387 1.40 2.95 -12.83
N SER A 388 0.77 2.87 -11.65
CA SER A 388 -0.65 2.53 -11.55
C SER A 388 -1.55 3.59 -12.20
N ILE A 389 -1.22 4.87 -12.08
CA ILE A 389 -1.92 5.96 -12.80
C ILE A 389 -1.74 5.81 -14.32
N ALA A 390 -0.53 5.50 -14.79
CA ALA A 390 -0.27 5.30 -16.22
C ALA A 390 -1.07 4.11 -16.78
N VAL A 391 -1.08 2.97 -16.08
CA VAL A 391 -1.90 1.80 -16.42
C VAL A 391 -3.38 2.16 -16.39
N GLY A 392 -3.84 2.85 -15.34
CA GLY A 392 -5.19 3.39 -15.24
C GLY A 392 -5.57 4.24 -16.45
N ALA A 393 -4.72 5.19 -16.85
CA ALA A 393 -4.97 6.06 -18.00
C ALA A 393 -5.09 5.27 -19.32
N ILE A 394 -4.23 4.26 -19.54
CA ILE A 394 -4.31 3.40 -20.73
C ILE A 394 -5.62 2.62 -20.75
N ILE A 395 -6.01 1.99 -19.63
CA ILE A 395 -7.28 1.26 -19.53
C ILE A 395 -8.48 2.22 -19.67
N GLY A 396 -8.39 3.42 -19.11
CA GLY A 396 -9.36 4.50 -19.28
C GLY A 396 -9.60 4.85 -20.75
N LEU A 397 -8.53 5.08 -21.51
CA LEU A 397 -8.61 5.40 -22.94
C LEU A 397 -9.19 4.23 -23.77
N ILE A 398 -8.84 2.99 -23.43
CA ILE A 398 -9.41 1.80 -24.07
C ILE A 398 -10.91 1.70 -23.79
N GLY A 399 -11.33 1.91 -22.53
CA GLY A 399 -12.74 1.91 -22.15
C GLY A 399 -13.54 3.00 -22.86
N MET A 400 -12.98 4.21 -22.98
CA MET A 400 -13.56 5.30 -23.77
C MET A 400 -13.73 4.90 -25.24
N ALA A 401 -12.71 4.28 -25.85
CA ALA A 401 -12.75 3.85 -27.24
C ALA A 401 -13.82 2.75 -27.48
N ILE A 402 -13.97 1.81 -26.55
CA ILE A 402 -15.00 0.75 -26.61
C ILE A 402 -16.40 1.34 -26.50
N ALA A 403 -16.61 2.31 -25.60
CA ALA A 403 -17.90 3.00 -25.46
C ALA A 403 -18.23 3.85 -26.70
N ALA A 404 -17.23 4.50 -27.29
CA ALA A 404 -17.40 5.21 -28.56
C ALA A 404 -17.76 4.28 -29.73
N ALA A 405 -17.22 3.05 -29.75
CA ALA A 405 -17.54 2.04 -30.75
C ALA A 405 -18.92 1.37 -30.52
N ASN A 406 -19.42 1.36 -29.28
CA ASN A 406 -20.69 0.75 -28.90
C ASN A 406 -21.54 1.73 -28.07
N PRO A 407 -22.27 2.67 -28.71
CA PRO A 407 -23.06 3.68 -28.01
C PRO A 407 -24.12 3.09 -27.07
N ASN A 408 -24.62 1.90 -27.38
CA ASN A 408 -25.62 1.20 -26.57
C ASN A 408 -25.03 0.52 -25.31
N LEU A 409 -23.70 0.45 -25.17
CA LEU A 409 -23.05 -0.27 -24.06
C LEU A 409 -23.40 0.34 -22.70
N LEU A 410 -23.62 1.65 -22.62
CA LEU A 410 -23.97 2.35 -21.38
C LEU A 410 -25.35 3.02 -21.47
N ALA A 411 -26.18 2.64 -22.45
CA ALA A 411 -27.50 3.24 -22.65
C ALA A 411 -28.42 3.05 -21.43
N ASP A 412 -28.30 1.90 -20.77
CA ASP A 412 -29.09 1.57 -19.57
C ASP A 412 -28.80 2.47 -18.36
N LEU A 413 -27.71 3.27 -18.39
CA LEU A 413 -27.38 4.24 -17.33
C LEU A 413 -28.13 5.57 -17.47
N GLY A 414 -28.95 5.75 -18.51
CA GLY A 414 -29.74 6.98 -18.71
C GLY A 414 -28.88 8.21 -19.04
N LEU A 415 -27.67 8.00 -19.57
CA LEU A 415 -26.76 9.10 -19.97
C LEU A 415 -27.22 9.69 -21.30
N GLU A 416 -27.73 10.92 -21.28
CA GLU A 416 -28.41 11.55 -22.43
C GLU A 416 -27.45 12.07 -23.53
N GLU A 417 -26.14 12.20 -23.27
CA GLU A 417 -25.17 12.74 -24.22
C GLU A 417 -23.98 11.81 -24.50
N GLY A 418 -23.52 11.72 -25.76
CA GLY A 418 -22.35 10.94 -26.14
C GLY A 418 -21.03 11.36 -25.46
N SER A 419 -20.89 12.65 -25.13
CA SER A 419 -19.80 13.21 -24.32
C SER A 419 -19.79 12.63 -22.90
N SER A 420 -20.96 12.58 -22.26
CA SER A 420 -21.15 12.05 -20.90
C SER A 420 -20.88 10.55 -20.81
N ILE A 421 -21.22 9.79 -21.86
CA ILE A 421 -20.94 8.36 -21.99
C ILE A 421 -19.43 8.11 -22.08
N ALA A 422 -18.73 8.86 -22.95
CA ALA A 422 -17.28 8.69 -23.14
C ALA A 422 -16.48 9.04 -21.87
N VAL A 423 -16.85 10.13 -21.18
CA VAL A 423 -16.22 10.52 -19.92
C VAL A 423 -16.48 9.49 -18.82
N THR A 424 -17.72 9.01 -18.69
CA THR A 424 -18.08 7.98 -17.70
C THR A 424 -17.31 6.68 -17.95
N ALA A 425 -17.28 6.22 -19.20
CA ALA A 425 -16.52 5.03 -19.58
C ALA A 425 -15.03 5.18 -19.28
N PHE A 426 -14.44 6.35 -19.56
CA PHE A 426 -13.05 6.65 -19.21
C PHE A 426 -12.83 6.58 -17.71
N LEU A 427 -13.64 7.28 -16.91
CA LEU A 427 -13.45 7.37 -15.46
C LEU A 427 -13.60 6.01 -14.78
N VAL A 428 -14.64 5.25 -15.13
CA VAL A 428 -14.84 3.89 -14.58
C VAL A 428 -13.67 2.98 -14.95
N SER A 429 -13.28 2.98 -16.23
CA SER A 429 -12.19 2.12 -16.70
C SER A 429 -10.83 2.55 -16.13
N PHE A 430 -10.61 3.85 -15.95
CA PHE A 430 -9.45 4.42 -15.27
C PHE A 430 -9.35 3.94 -13.83
N LEU A 431 -10.45 4.01 -13.07
CA LEU A 431 -10.48 3.58 -11.67
C LEU A 431 -10.27 2.06 -11.54
N VAL A 432 -10.85 1.26 -12.43
CA VAL A 432 -10.60 -0.19 -12.49
C VAL A 432 -9.12 -0.47 -12.77
N GLY A 433 -8.56 0.19 -13.79
CA GLY A 433 -7.15 0.09 -14.16
C GLY A 433 -6.21 0.45 -13.01
N LEU A 434 -6.43 1.62 -12.40
CA LEU A 434 -5.68 2.14 -11.27
C LEU A 434 -5.72 1.19 -10.07
N THR A 435 -6.92 0.76 -9.68
CA THR A 435 -7.12 -0.08 -8.48
C THR A 435 -6.45 -1.44 -8.66
N PHE A 436 -6.69 -2.12 -9.78
CA PHE A 436 -6.13 -3.44 -10.03
C PHE A 436 -4.61 -3.38 -10.14
N CYS A 437 -4.06 -2.37 -10.83
CA CYS A 437 -2.63 -2.16 -10.89
C CYS A 437 -2.04 -1.89 -9.50
N SER A 438 -2.68 -1.05 -8.69
CA SER A 438 -2.20 -0.69 -7.35
C SER A 438 -2.13 -1.90 -6.41
N ILE A 439 -3.09 -2.84 -6.48
CA ILE A 439 -3.08 -4.07 -5.68
C ILE A 439 -1.86 -4.94 -6.06
N LEU A 440 -1.53 -5.05 -7.35
CA LEU A 440 -0.34 -5.80 -7.78
C LEU A 440 0.95 -5.09 -7.40
N MET A 441 1.00 -3.76 -7.56
CA MET A 441 2.14 -2.95 -7.14
C MET A 441 2.35 -2.97 -5.62
N SER A 442 1.29 -3.21 -4.83
CA SER A 442 1.40 -3.34 -3.37
C SER A 442 2.32 -4.49 -2.95
N VAL A 443 2.44 -5.57 -3.75
CA VAL A 443 3.40 -6.66 -3.50
C VAL A 443 4.83 -6.12 -3.59
N VAL A 444 5.11 -5.32 -4.62
CA VAL A 444 6.44 -4.71 -4.81
C VAL A 444 6.73 -3.69 -3.71
N GLY A 445 5.78 -2.80 -3.40
CA GLY A 445 5.93 -1.82 -2.32
C GLY A 445 6.14 -2.47 -0.95
N SER A 446 5.39 -3.54 -0.65
CA SER A 446 5.56 -4.32 0.58
C SER A 446 6.93 -4.99 0.67
N ALA A 447 7.42 -5.52 -0.46
CA ALA A 447 8.77 -6.07 -0.52
C ALA A 447 9.83 -4.99 -0.30
N VAL A 448 9.70 -3.82 -0.94
CA VAL A 448 10.60 -2.67 -0.74
C VAL A 448 10.65 -2.23 0.73
N ASN A 449 9.49 -2.10 1.39
CA ASN A 449 9.41 -1.73 2.80
C ASN A 449 10.07 -2.79 3.70
N THR A 450 9.91 -4.07 3.36
CA THR A 450 10.53 -5.17 4.09
C THR A 450 12.04 -5.17 3.93
N ILE A 451 12.56 -4.94 2.73
CA ILE A 451 14.00 -4.83 2.48
C ILE A 451 14.62 -3.69 3.30
N ILE A 452 13.94 -2.53 3.40
CA ILE A 452 14.41 -1.41 4.25
C ILE A 452 14.54 -1.85 5.71
N VAL A 453 13.51 -2.52 6.25
CA VAL A 453 13.51 -3.00 7.63
C VAL A 453 14.60 -4.05 7.86
N CYS A 454 14.69 -5.07 7.01
CA CYS A 454 15.68 -6.13 7.14
C CYS A 454 17.11 -5.60 7.00
N PHE A 455 17.34 -4.62 6.11
CA PHE A 455 18.63 -3.98 5.94
C PHE A 455 19.01 -3.15 7.18
N ALA A 456 18.06 -2.42 7.78
CA ALA A 456 18.30 -1.66 9.00
C ALA A 456 18.63 -2.56 10.20
N GLU A 457 18.04 -3.76 10.24
CA GLU A 457 18.17 -4.69 11.35
C GLU A 457 19.42 -5.56 11.26
N SER A 458 19.64 -6.22 10.12
CA SER A 458 20.70 -7.24 9.94
C SER A 458 21.35 -7.14 8.55
N PRO A 459 22.18 -6.11 8.27
CA PRO A 459 22.83 -5.95 6.97
C PRO A 459 23.94 -6.97 6.69
N GLY A 460 24.43 -7.69 7.72
CA GLY A 460 25.43 -8.75 7.60
C GLY A 460 24.88 -10.00 6.92
N GLU A 461 23.69 -10.45 7.33
CA GLU A 461 22.99 -11.59 6.72
C GLU A 461 22.76 -11.39 5.22
N PHE A 462 22.52 -10.15 4.81
CA PHE A 462 22.36 -9.79 3.39
C PHE A 462 23.65 -9.98 2.59
N GLU A 463 24.80 -9.65 3.17
CA GLU A 463 26.11 -9.84 2.55
C GLU A 463 26.46 -11.32 2.40
N THR A 464 26.10 -12.14 3.38
CA THR A 464 26.30 -13.60 3.34
C THR A 464 25.38 -14.28 2.33
N ASN A 465 24.08 -13.97 2.38
CA ASN A 465 23.06 -14.67 1.60
C ASN A 465 22.93 -14.13 0.16
N HIS A 466 23.15 -12.83 -0.05
CA HIS A 466 22.93 -12.13 -1.32
C HIS A 466 24.06 -11.12 -1.62
N PRO A 467 25.32 -11.56 -1.77
CA PRO A 467 26.50 -10.68 -1.79
C PRO A 467 26.49 -9.63 -2.90
N GLU A 468 25.98 -9.97 -4.09
CA GLU A 468 25.92 -9.02 -5.21
C GLU A 468 24.91 -7.90 -4.98
N LEU A 469 23.70 -8.24 -4.52
CA LEU A 469 22.66 -7.27 -4.20
C LEU A 469 23.06 -6.39 -3.01
N SER A 470 23.72 -6.98 -2.01
CA SER A 470 24.28 -6.23 -0.87
C SER A 470 25.31 -5.20 -1.30
N ARG A 471 26.24 -5.59 -2.19
CA ARG A 471 27.25 -4.66 -2.72
C ARG A 471 26.61 -3.52 -3.53
N GLU A 472 25.64 -3.84 -4.39
CA GLU A 472 24.92 -2.84 -5.18
C GLU A 472 24.19 -1.83 -4.28
N MET A 473 23.44 -2.32 -3.28
CA MET A 473 22.66 -1.48 -2.37
C MET A 473 23.55 -0.60 -1.48
N ARG A 474 24.67 -1.13 -0.95
CA ARG A 474 25.65 -0.35 -0.16
C ARG A 474 26.36 0.71 -1.02
N ALA A 475 26.73 0.37 -2.26
CA ALA A 475 27.33 1.33 -3.19
C ALA A 475 26.34 2.47 -3.54
N ALA A 476 25.09 2.11 -3.82
CA ALA A 476 24.04 3.06 -4.11
C ALA A 476 23.70 3.95 -2.91
N TRP A 477 23.76 3.40 -1.69
CA TRP A 477 23.63 4.17 -0.46
C TRP A 477 24.75 5.22 -0.32
N ALA A 478 26.02 4.81 -0.47
CA ALA A 478 27.14 5.73 -0.36
C ALA A 478 27.06 6.89 -1.37
N GLN A 479 26.45 6.64 -2.54
CA GLN A 479 26.17 7.69 -3.52
C GLN A 479 25.01 8.62 -3.11
N ALA A 480 23.94 8.08 -2.54
CA ALA A 480 22.76 8.84 -2.15
C ALA A 480 23.00 9.70 -0.89
N TRP A 481 23.78 9.17 0.05
CA TRP A 481 24.14 9.83 1.31
C TRP A 481 25.64 9.71 1.59
N PRO A 482 26.50 10.48 0.91
CA PRO A 482 27.95 10.41 1.07
C PRO A 482 28.43 10.77 2.48
N GLU A 483 27.62 11.49 3.25
CA GLU A 483 27.90 11.86 4.64
C GLU A 483 27.50 10.79 5.66
N LEU A 484 26.79 9.74 5.22
CA LEU A 484 26.31 8.64 6.05
C LEU A 484 26.95 7.33 5.58
N THR A 485 28.16 7.02 6.06
CA THR A 485 28.79 5.71 5.81
C THR A 485 28.09 4.63 6.63
N ILE A 486 27.74 3.48 6.02
CA ILE A 486 27.19 2.27 6.69
C ILE A 486 28.31 1.29 6.98
#